data_AF-L7FLU1-F1
#
_entry.id   AF-L7FLU1-F1
#
_cell.length_a   1.000
_cell.length_b   1.000
_cell.length_c   1.000
_cell.angle_alpha   90.00
_cell.angle_beta   90.00
_cell.angle_gamma   90.00
#
_symmetry.space_group_name_H-M   'P 1'
#
loop_
_entity.id
_entity.type
_entity.pdbx_description
1 polymer ?
#
loop_
_entity_poly.entity_id
_entity_poly.type
_entity_poly.pdbx_seq_one_letter_code
_entity_poly.pdbx_strand_id
1 'polypeptide(L)'
;MAETSEIDFASLEPTLLNRISTRTYGTVYPTADQVTAINTFIAKINSMNAPYNKPCKFALQMEDFSSFRTFGFITGSKYWIFGVTGKNDRNSDLSYGYLMHLIILECTRLGLKTVWLGGTFTTSVFTA
;
A
#
# COMPACT_ATOMS: atom_id res chain seq x y z
N MET A 1 9.16 -34.33 -3.44
CA MET A 1 8.68 -33.09 -2.81
C MET A 1 9.83 -32.11 -2.89
N ALA A 2 9.65 -30.92 -3.48
CA ALA A 2 10.74 -29.95 -3.54
C ALA A 2 11.08 -29.51 -2.13
N GLU A 3 12.35 -29.61 -1.74
CA GLU A 3 12.86 -29.03 -0.50
C GLU A 3 12.57 -27.53 -0.52
N THR A 4 11.69 -27.06 0.36
CA THR A 4 11.60 -25.64 0.67
C THR A 4 12.86 -25.29 1.46
N SER A 5 13.88 -24.77 0.79
CA SER A 5 14.97 -24.08 1.45
C SER A 5 14.38 -23.00 2.36
N GLU A 6 14.78 -22.97 3.64
CA GLU A 6 14.43 -21.85 4.52
C GLU A 6 14.90 -20.54 3.87
N ILE A 7 13.95 -19.64 3.59
CA ILE A 7 14.26 -18.32 3.06
C ILE A 7 14.60 -17.43 4.26
N ASP A 8 15.87 -17.05 4.38
CA ASP A 8 16.27 -16.00 5.31
C ASP A 8 15.90 -14.63 4.75
N PHE A 9 14.74 -14.11 5.16
CA PHE A 9 14.26 -12.79 4.74
C PHE A 9 15.20 -11.65 5.15
N ALA A 10 15.96 -11.80 6.25
CA ALA A 10 16.91 -10.78 6.69
C ALA A 10 18.10 -10.68 5.72
N SER A 11 18.48 -11.80 5.08
CA SER A 11 19.55 -11.81 4.07
C SER A 11 19.16 -11.13 2.75
N LEU A 12 17.86 -11.05 2.43
CA LEU A 12 17.37 -10.50 1.16
C LEU A 12 17.23 -8.98 1.21
N GLU A 13 16.59 -8.48 2.27
CA GLU A 13 16.46 -7.05 2.52
C GLU A 13 16.10 -6.78 4.00
N PRO A 14 17.09 -6.47 4.86
CA PRO A 14 16.89 -6.14 6.27
C PRO A 14 15.86 -5.03 6.53
N THR A 15 15.75 -4.03 5.65
CA THR A 15 14.86 -2.87 5.87
C THR A 15 13.39 -3.27 5.88
N LEU A 16 13.01 -4.35 5.18
CA LEU A 16 11.62 -4.81 5.12
C LEU A 16 11.12 -5.30 6.49
N LEU A 17 12.04 -5.74 7.36
CA LEU A 17 11.72 -6.11 8.75
C LEU A 17 11.29 -4.90 9.60
N ASN A 18 11.60 -3.68 9.17
CA ASN A 18 11.18 -2.45 9.86
C ASN A 18 9.72 -2.07 9.61
N ARG A 19 8.98 -2.86 8.81
CA ARG A 19 7.59 -2.59 8.49
C ARG A 19 6.71 -2.76 9.72
N ILE A 20 6.17 -1.65 10.22
CA ILE A 20 5.20 -1.60 11.32
C ILE A 20 4.00 -0.72 10.96
N SER A 21 2.84 -0.95 11.58
CA SER A 21 1.59 -0.27 11.22
C SER A 21 1.55 1.04 11.96
N THR A 22 2.03 2.08 11.31
CA THR A 22 2.10 3.42 11.89
C THR A 22 0.80 4.17 11.66
N ARG A 23 0.24 4.72 12.73
CA ARG A 23 -1.05 5.44 12.70
C ARG A 23 -0.91 6.91 13.10
N THR A 24 0.25 7.28 13.65
CA THR A 24 0.60 8.64 14.03
C THR A 24 1.78 9.07 13.18
N TYR A 25 1.57 10.10 12.36
CA TYR A 25 2.56 10.64 11.44
C TYR A 25 3.00 12.04 11.91
N GLY A 26 4.27 12.36 11.67
CA GLY A 26 4.82 13.67 11.98
C GLY A 26 4.49 14.72 10.91
N THR A 27 5.22 15.82 10.92
CA THR A 27 5.11 16.92 9.96
C THR A 27 6.05 16.77 8.76
N VAL A 28 6.89 15.72 8.74
CA VAL A 28 7.78 15.39 7.63
C VAL A 28 7.05 14.44 6.70
N TYR A 29 6.87 14.88 5.46
CA TYR A 29 6.19 14.15 4.40
C TYR A 29 7.18 13.52 3.42
N PRO A 30 6.75 12.54 2.60
CA PRO A 30 7.58 12.00 1.53
C PRO A 30 8.15 13.10 0.62
N THR A 31 9.43 12.96 0.25
CA THR A 31 10.10 13.88 -0.68
C THR A 31 9.56 13.71 -2.11
N ALA A 32 9.84 14.67 -2.99
CA ALA A 32 9.46 14.57 -4.41
C ALA A 32 10.02 13.31 -5.08
N ASP A 33 11.25 12.93 -4.74
CA ASP A 33 11.90 11.71 -5.26
C ASP A 33 11.20 10.46 -4.75
N GLN A 34 10.83 10.41 -3.46
CA GLN A 34 10.07 9.29 -2.89
C GLN A 34 8.69 9.19 -3.53
N VAL A 35 7.97 10.30 -3.73
CA VAL A 35 6.67 10.33 -4.42
C VAL A 35 6.80 9.82 -5.85
N THR A 36 7.85 10.24 -6.57
CA THR A 36 8.14 9.79 -7.93
C THR A 36 8.44 8.29 -7.98
N ALA A 37 9.22 7.78 -7.03
CA ALA A 37 9.52 6.36 -6.89
C ALA A 37 8.25 5.54 -6.62
N ILE A 38 7.39 5.97 -5.69
CA ILE A 38 6.12 5.30 -5.39
C ILE A 38 5.21 5.27 -6.63
N ASN A 39 5.05 6.40 -7.32
CA ASN A 39 4.20 6.46 -8.53
C ASN A 39 4.74 5.57 -9.65
N THR A 40 6.06 5.53 -9.85
CA THR A 40 6.71 4.64 -10.81
C THR A 40 6.45 3.18 -10.46
N PHE A 41 6.56 2.83 -9.17
CA PHE A 41 6.28 1.47 -8.71
C PHE A 41 4.80 1.10 -8.85
N ILE A 42 3.88 2.00 -8.51
CA ILE A 42 2.43 1.81 -8.71
C ILE A 42 2.12 1.59 -10.20
N ALA A 43 2.72 2.35 -11.11
CA ALA A 43 2.54 2.15 -12.55
C ALA A 43 2.99 0.75 -12.99
N LYS A 44 4.12 0.27 -12.48
CA LYS A 44 4.59 -1.11 -12.70
C LYS A 44 3.60 -2.15 -12.15
N ILE A 45 3.12 -1.96 -10.92
CA ILE A 45 2.15 -2.84 -10.27
C ILE A 45 0.82 -2.89 -11.05
N ASN A 46 0.34 -1.76 -11.55
CA ASN A 46 -0.90 -1.65 -12.33
C ASN A 46 -0.86 -2.36 -13.69
N SER A 47 0.35 -2.71 -14.18
CA SER A 47 0.60 -3.48 -15.40
C SER A 47 1.07 -4.91 -15.12
N MET A 48 1.21 -5.30 -13.84
CA MET A 48 1.66 -6.62 -13.45
C MET A 48 0.52 -7.63 -13.43
N ASN A 49 0.76 -8.84 -13.95
CA ASN A 49 -0.13 -9.97 -13.73
C ASN A 49 0.11 -10.54 -12.34
N ALA A 50 -0.80 -10.28 -11.40
CA ALA A 50 -0.78 -10.91 -10.08
C ALA A 50 -0.93 -12.45 -10.20
N PRO A 51 -0.47 -13.23 -9.19
CA PRO A 51 -0.54 -14.70 -9.22
C PRO A 51 -1.94 -15.27 -9.48
N TYR A 52 -2.99 -14.52 -9.13
CA TYR A 52 -4.39 -14.92 -9.29
C TYR A 52 -5.04 -14.37 -10.58
N ASN A 53 -4.25 -13.71 -11.43
CA ASN A 53 -4.62 -13.21 -12.76
C ASN A 53 -5.90 -12.34 -12.78
N LYS A 54 -6.03 -11.47 -11.77
CA LYS A 54 -7.12 -10.48 -11.69
C LYS A 54 -6.57 -9.07 -11.72
N PRO A 55 -7.23 -8.14 -12.45
CA PRO A 55 -6.80 -6.76 -12.54
C PRO A 55 -7.06 -6.02 -11.23
N CYS A 56 -6.08 -5.22 -10.82
CA CYS A 56 -6.23 -4.23 -9.76
C CYS A 56 -5.70 -2.89 -10.28
N LYS A 57 -6.20 -1.78 -9.73
CA LYS A 57 -5.67 -0.44 -10.00
C LYS A 57 -5.40 0.26 -8.69
N PHE A 58 -4.23 0.88 -8.60
CA PHE A 58 -3.78 1.64 -7.45
C PHE A 58 -3.39 3.05 -7.87
N ALA A 59 -3.53 4.01 -6.95
CA ALA A 59 -3.11 5.39 -7.12
C ALA A 59 -2.64 5.97 -5.77
N LEU A 60 -1.58 6.77 -5.81
CA LEU A 60 -1.18 7.62 -4.71
C LEU A 60 -1.87 8.98 -4.87
N GLN A 61 -2.48 9.47 -3.81
CA GLN A 61 -3.06 10.81 -3.76
C GLN A 61 -2.64 11.53 -2.49
N MET A 62 -2.52 12.85 -2.59
CA MET A 62 -2.34 13.71 -1.44
C MET A 62 -3.69 14.28 -1.05
N GLU A 63 -4.22 13.86 0.10
CA GLU A 63 -5.54 14.26 0.59
C GLU A 63 -5.47 14.52 2.10
N ASP A 64 -6.11 15.60 2.53
CA ASP A 64 -6.24 15.90 3.96
C ASP A 64 -7.57 15.35 4.48
N PHE A 65 -7.51 14.17 5.09
CA PHE A 65 -8.66 13.55 5.71
C PHE A 65 -8.83 13.87 7.20
N SER A 66 -8.14 14.88 7.74
CA SER A 66 -8.26 15.26 9.15
C SER A 66 -9.71 15.61 9.55
N SER A 67 -10.53 16.06 8.60
CA SER A 67 -11.96 16.35 8.79
C SER A 67 -12.85 15.09 8.80
N PHE A 68 -12.39 13.95 8.29
CA PHE A 68 -13.18 12.72 8.19
C PHE A 68 -12.96 11.81 9.40
N ARG A 69 -14.01 11.67 10.21
CA ARG A 69 -14.02 10.80 11.40
C ARG A 69 -13.81 9.31 11.10
N THR A 70 -14.00 8.88 9.85
CA THR A 70 -13.84 7.49 9.40
C THR A 70 -12.44 6.93 9.69
N PHE A 71 -11.45 7.82 9.79
CA PHE A 71 -10.06 7.46 10.11
C PHE A 71 -9.61 8.07 11.44
N GLY A 72 -10.51 8.26 12.42
CA GLY A 72 -10.23 9.03 13.64
C GLY A 72 -9.05 8.56 14.52
N PHE A 73 -8.46 7.40 14.23
CA PHE A 73 -7.23 6.90 14.86
C PHE A 73 -5.95 7.15 14.03
N ILE A 74 -6.07 7.71 12.82
CA ILE A 74 -4.98 8.13 11.95
C ILE A 74 -4.77 9.64 12.12
N THR A 75 -3.55 10.04 12.47
CA THR A 75 -3.22 11.45 12.69
C THR A 75 -2.01 11.84 11.84
N GLY A 76 -2.05 13.03 11.24
CA GLY A 76 -0.92 13.63 10.52
C GLY A 76 -0.62 13.11 9.11
N SER A 77 -1.34 12.09 8.61
CA SER A 77 -1.15 11.59 7.24
C SER A 77 -1.78 12.53 6.21
N LYS A 78 -1.06 12.81 5.13
CA LYS A 78 -1.56 13.51 3.94
C LYS A 78 -1.48 12.68 2.67
N TYR A 79 -0.84 11.52 2.71
CA TYR A 79 -0.64 10.67 1.54
C TYR A 79 -1.39 9.37 1.72
N TRP A 80 -2.14 9.00 0.69
CA TRP A 80 -3.04 7.85 0.70
C TRP A 80 -2.85 7.06 -0.57
N ILE A 81 -2.75 5.74 -0.42
CA ILE A 81 -2.73 4.82 -1.55
C ILE A 81 -4.10 4.17 -1.59
N PHE A 82 -4.82 4.47 -2.66
CA PHE A 82 -6.11 3.86 -2.95
C PHE A 82 -5.92 2.71 -3.90
N GLY A 83 -6.80 1.72 -3.79
CA GLY A 83 -6.83 0.61 -4.72
C GLY A 83 -8.25 0.13 -4.96
N VAL A 84 -8.47 -0.38 -6.18
CA VAL A 84 -9.73 -0.99 -6.61
C VAL A 84 -9.46 -2.34 -7.26
N THR A 85 -10.40 -3.27 -7.11
CA THR A 85 -10.36 -4.63 -7.67
C THR A 85 -11.76 -5.08 -8.10
N GLY A 86 -11.86 -6.23 -8.75
CA GLY A 86 -13.13 -6.83 -9.15
C GLY A 86 -14.04 -7.13 -7.95
N LYS A 87 -15.35 -6.91 -8.11
CA LYS A 87 -16.33 -7.13 -7.04
C LYS A 87 -16.70 -8.62 -6.91
N ASN A 88 -16.91 -9.08 -5.67
CA ASN A 88 -17.42 -10.41 -5.34
C ASN A 88 -16.60 -11.58 -5.93
N ASP A 89 -15.28 -11.42 -6.01
CA ASP A 89 -14.38 -12.43 -6.57
C ASP A 89 -13.17 -12.63 -5.67
N ARG A 90 -13.06 -13.83 -5.08
CA ARG A 90 -11.96 -14.17 -4.16
C ARG A 90 -10.59 -14.00 -4.80
N ASN A 91 -10.45 -14.30 -6.09
CA ASN A 91 -9.17 -14.12 -6.79
C ASN A 91 -8.83 -12.64 -6.96
N SER A 92 -9.83 -11.77 -7.07
CA SER A 92 -9.66 -10.32 -7.12
C SER A 92 -9.17 -9.78 -5.78
N ASP A 93 -9.69 -10.30 -4.67
CA ASP A 93 -9.22 -9.96 -3.32
C ASP A 93 -7.78 -10.44 -3.06
N LEU A 94 -7.46 -11.67 -3.48
CA LEU A 94 -6.12 -12.24 -3.33
C LEU A 94 -5.08 -11.50 -4.20
N SER A 95 -5.42 -11.18 -5.45
CA SER A 95 -4.60 -10.30 -6.30
C SER A 95 -4.38 -8.95 -5.65
N TYR A 96 -5.45 -8.32 -5.14
CA TYR A 96 -5.37 -7.02 -4.49
C TYR A 96 -4.41 -7.05 -3.32
N GLY A 97 -4.55 -8.05 -2.44
CA GLY A 97 -3.74 -8.13 -1.25
C GLY A 97 -2.26 -8.37 -1.54
N TYR A 98 -1.96 -9.21 -2.55
CA TYR A 98 -0.59 -9.40 -3.01
C TYR A 98 0.02 -8.10 -3.54
N LEU A 99 -0.65 -7.43 -4.48
CA LEU A 99 -0.14 -6.21 -5.12
C LEU A 99 -0.04 -5.03 -4.13
N MET A 100 -1.03 -4.85 -3.26
CA MET A 100 -1.00 -3.84 -2.20
C MET A 100 0.17 -4.07 -1.24
N HIS A 101 0.44 -5.33 -0.89
CA HIS A 101 1.57 -5.65 -0.02
C HIS A 101 2.91 -5.32 -0.67
N LEU A 102 3.08 -5.57 -1.97
CA LEU A 102 4.28 -5.15 -2.69
C LEU A 102 4.50 -3.63 -2.63
N ILE A 103 3.42 -2.83 -2.76
CA ILE A 103 3.50 -1.38 -2.63
C ILE A 103 3.92 -0.98 -1.20
N ILE A 104 3.37 -1.63 -0.17
CA ILE A 104 3.76 -1.39 1.24
C ILE A 104 5.24 -1.70 1.48
N LEU A 105 5.75 -2.79 0.90
CA LEU A 105 7.18 -3.15 1.00
C LEU A 105 8.06 -2.13 0.29
N GLU A 106 7.64 -1.62 -0.88
CA GLU A 106 8.38 -0.55 -1.57
C GLU A 106 8.43 0.74 -0.74
N CYS A 107 7.30 1.16 -0.16
CA CYS A 107 7.29 2.29 0.77
C CYS A 107 8.23 2.07 1.97
N THR A 108 8.28 0.84 2.50
CA THR A 108 9.19 0.48 3.60
C THR A 108 10.66 0.59 3.18
N ARG A 109 11.00 0.09 1.98
CA ARG A 109 12.34 0.20 1.38
C ARG A 109 12.76 1.67 1.17
N LEU A 110 11.81 2.54 0.87
CA LEU A 110 12.02 4.00 0.77
C LEU A 110 12.12 4.70 2.14
N GLY A 111 12.07 3.95 3.26
CA GLY A 111 12.14 4.49 4.62
C GLY A 111 10.82 5.06 5.14
N LEU A 112 9.71 4.84 4.44
CA LEU A 112 8.40 5.37 4.81
C LEU A 112 7.65 4.39 5.71
N LYS A 113 6.92 4.95 6.67
CA LYS A 113 5.99 4.19 7.50
C LYS A 113 4.61 4.18 6.86
N THR A 114 3.88 3.08 7.03
CA THR A 114 2.56 2.88 6.40
C THR A 114 1.61 2.17 7.35
N VAL A 115 0.31 2.31 7.10
CA VAL A 115 -0.73 1.44 7.65
C VAL A 115 -1.69 1.06 6.54
N TRP A 116 -2.03 -0.23 6.47
CA TRP A 116 -3.10 -0.69 5.61
C TRP A 116 -4.39 -0.70 6.41
N LEU A 117 -5.38 0.00 5.88
CA LEU A 117 -6.73 0.10 6.43
C LEU A 117 -7.65 -0.89 5.72
N GLY A 118 -8.25 -1.79 6.50
CA GLY A 118 -9.40 -2.59 6.07
C GLY A 118 -10.66 -2.04 6.73
N GLY A 119 -11.70 -1.76 5.96
CA GLY A 119 -12.96 -1.24 6.47
C GLY A 119 -13.95 -0.92 5.37
N THR A 120 -15.17 -0.59 5.77
CA THR A 120 -16.18 -0.02 4.86
C THR A 120 -15.95 1.49 4.81
N PHE A 121 -15.70 2.02 3.62
CA PHE A 121 -15.48 3.43 3.41
C PHE A 121 -16.63 4.04 2.61
N THR A 122 -17.08 5.23 3.00
CA THR A 122 -18.09 5.96 2.22
C THR A 122 -17.47 6.34 0.88
N THR A 123 -18.07 5.95 -0.24
CA THR A 123 -17.49 6.24 -1.56
C THR A 123 -17.34 7.74 -1.84
N SER A 124 -18.12 8.58 -1.14
CA SER A 124 -18.06 10.05 -1.24
C SER A 124 -16.75 10.67 -0.76
N VAL A 125 -15.89 9.96 -0.01
CA VAL A 125 -14.54 10.46 0.31
C VAL A 125 -13.52 10.22 -0.81
N PHE A 126 -13.88 9.48 -1.86
CA PHE A 126 -13.00 9.17 -3.00
C PHE A 126 -13.47 9.87 -4.29
N THR A 127 -14.21 10.98 -4.18
CA THR A 127 -14.60 11.78 -5.34
C THR A 127 -13.45 12.69 -5.75
N ALA A 128 -12.97 12.48 -6.98
CA ALA A 128 -12.08 13.39 -7.69
C ALA A 128 -12.69 14.78 -7.91
#